data_AF-A0A7Y1YI11-F1
#
_entry.id   AF-A0A7Y1YI11-F1
#
_cell.length_a   1.000
_cell.length_b   1.000
_cell.length_c   1.000
_cell.angle_alpha   90.00
_cell.angle_beta   90.00
_cell.angle_gamma   90.00
#
_symmetry.space_group_name_H-M   'P 1'
#
loop_
_entity.id
_entity.type
_entity.pdbx_description
1 polymer ?
#
loop_
_entity_poly.entity_id
_entity_poly.type
_entity_poly.pdbx_seq_one_letter_code
_entity_poly.pdbx_strand_id
1 'polypeptide(L)'
;IEYLKETPTREELKNIIDLLEINPLELVRKNEQVWKDNYKGKDLSDEAIVEALLTHPKLIERPIVINNNNAVIGRPPDVIKTII
;
A
#
# COMPACT_ATOMS: atom_id res chain seq x y z
N ILE A 1 -4.43 -17.46 -0.98
CA ILE A 1 -5.08 -16.13 -1.01
C ILE A 1 -5.20 -15.60 0.40
N GLU A 2 -4.37 -14.63 0.75
CA GLU A 2 -4.36 -13.97 2.05
C GLU A 2 -4.70 -12.48 1.89
N TYR A 3 -5.45 -11.93 2.86
CA TYR A 3 -5.78 -10.51 2.90
C TYR A 3 -4.93 -9.84 3.98
N LEU A 4 -4.23 -8.76 3.63
CA LEU A 4 -3.48 -7.98 4.60
C LEU A 4 -4.44 -7.20 5.53
N LYS A 5 -4.65 -7.73 6.74
CA LYS A 5 -5.53 -7.13 7.75
C LYS A 5 -4.77 -6.25 8.75
N GLU A 6 -3.56 -6.67 9.09
CA GLU A 6 -2.74 -6.00 10.10
C GLU A 6 -1.81 -4.95 9.46
N THR A 7 -1.19 -4.14 10.32
CA THR A 7 -0.15 -3.21 9.87
C THR A 7 1.12 -4.02 9.61
N PRO A 8 1.67 -4.01 8.39
CA PRO A 8 2.90 -4.71 8.10
C PRO A 8 4.08 -4.03 8.80
N THR A 9 5.12 -4.81 9.09
CA THR A 9 6.45 -4.30 9.40
C THR A 9 7.07 -3.59 8.18
N ARG A 10 8.19 -2.88 8.36
CA ARG A 10 8.89 -2.24 7.25
C ARG A 10 9.31 -3.23 6.16
N GLU A 11 9.85 -4.38 6.56
CA GLU A 11 10.29 -5.42 5.62
C GLU A 11 9.11 -6.02 4.86
N GLU A 12 8.02 -6.33 5.55
CA GLU A 12 6.79 -6.82 4.92
C GLU A 12 6.19 -5.78 3.97
N LEU A 13 6.16 -4.51 4.36
CA LEU A 13 5.63 -3.45 3.51
C LEU A 13 6.45 -3.30 2.22
N LYS A 14 7.79 -3.33 2.31
CA LYS A 14 8.67 -3.31 1.14
C LYS A 14 8.42 -4.52 0.24
N ASN A 15 8.37 -5.72 0.82
CA ASN A 15 8.04 -6.93 0.08
C ASN A 15 6.67 -6.84 -0.61
N ILE A 16 5.66 -6.28 0.06
CA ILE A 16 4.33 -6.08 -0.54
C ILE A 16 4.40 -5.12 -1.73
N ILE A 17 5.12 -4.00 -1.60
CA ILE A 17 5.28 -3.03 -2.69
C ILE A 17 5.98 -3.69 -3.88
N ASP A 18 7.02 -4.50 -3.63
CA ASP A 18 7.73 -5.25 -4.66
C ASP A 18 6.82 -6.27 -5.35
N LEU A 19 6.01 -7.03 -4.59
CA LEU A 19 5.04 -7.99 -5.11
C LEU A 19 3.88 -7.34 -5.90
N LEU A 20 3.59 -6.08 -5.60
CA LEU A 20 2.60 -5.27 -6.32
C LEU A 20 3.16 -4.65 -7.60
N GLU A 21 4.49 -4.60 -7.74
CA GLU A 21 5.20 -3.95 -8.85
C GLU A 21 4.79 -2.47 -9.05
N ILE A 22 4.60 -1.73 -7.94
CA ILE A 22 4.17 -0.32 -7.95
C ILE A 22 5.16 0.59 -7.20
N ASN A 23 5.02 1.90 -7.39
CA ASN A 23 5.69 2.86 -6.52
C ASN A 23 4.97 2.95 -5.16
N PRO A 24 5.68 3.20 -4.04
CA PRO A 24 5.06 3.35 -2.72
C PRO A 24 3.94 4.41 -2.69
N LEU A 25 4.04 5.47 -3.50
CA LEU A 25 3.02 6.51 -3.61
C LEU A 25 1.67 5.99 -4.12
N GLU A 26 1.68 4.94 -4.92
CA GLU A 26 0.46 4.33 -5.48
C GLU A 26 -0.28 3.51 -4.43
N LEU A 27 0.42 3.07 -3.37
CA LEU A 27 -0.17 2.40 -2.22
C LEU A 27 -0.85 3.38 -1.25
N VAL A 28 -0.66 4.69 -1.42
CA VAL A 28 -1.17 5.71 -0.50
C VAL A 28 -2.65 6.05 -0.79
N ARG A 29 -3.47 6.00 0.25
CA ARG A 29 -4.82 6.56 0.29
C ARG A 29 -4.79 8.09 0.31
N LYS A 30 -4.69 8.69 -0.86
CA LYS A 30 -4.60 10.15 -1.03
C LYS A 30 -5.80 10.94 -0.49
N ASN A 31 -6.92 10.27 -0.22
CA ASN A 31 -8.14 10.87 0.31
C ASN A 31 -8.14 11.05 1.84
N GLU A 32 -7.24 10.36 2.55
CA GLU A 32 -7.12 10.46 3.99
C GLU A 32 -6.73 11.87 4.42
N GLN A 33 -7.35 12.35 5.51
CA GLN A 33 -7.07 13.69 6.02
C GLN A 33 -5.60 13.85 6.41
N VAL A 34 -4.98 12.82 6.99
CA VAL A 34 -3.56 12.84 7.36
C VAL A 34 -2.65 13.03 6.14
N TRP A 35 -3.03 12.45 4.98
CA TRP A 35 -2.30 12.65 3.73
C TRP A 35 -2.38 14.10 3.27
N LYS A 36 -3.61 14.63 3.25
CA LYS A 36 -3.92 15.99 2.79
C LYS A 36 -3.20 17.05 3.62
N ASP A 37 -3.14 16.86 4.94
CA ASP A 37 -2.57 17.85 5.87
C ASP A 37 -1.04 17.81 5.91
N ASN A 38 -0.45 16.62 5.84
CA ASN A 38 0.97 16.45 6.18
C ASN A 38 1.88 16.14 4.98
N TYR A 39 1.32 15.65 3.87
CA TYR A 39 2.13 15.06 2.78
C TYR A 39 1.76 15.57 1.39
N LYS A 40 0.50 15.92 1.15
CA LYS A 40 0.02 16.37 -0.17
C LYS A 40 0.81 17.59 -0.66
N GLY A 41 1.34 17.49 -1.88
CA GLY A 41 2.08 18.57 -2.55
C GLY A 41 3.55 18.69 -2.13
N LYS A 42 4.04 17.83 -1.24
CA LYS A 42 5.47 17.71 -0.95
C LYS A 42 6.13 16.79 -1.97
N ASP A 43 7.38 17.08 -2.29
CA ASP A 43 8.26 16.16 -3.01
C ASP A 43 8.82 15.16 -2.00
N LEU A 44 8.33 13.93 -2.03
CA LEU A 44 8.66 12.87 -1.07
C LEU A 44 9.36 11.74 -1.80
N SER A 45 10.48 11.28 -1.24
CA SER A 45 11.12 10.05 -1.70
C SER A 45 10.29 8.82 -1.34
N ASP A 46 10.54 7.72 -2.04
CA ASP A 46 9.96 6.41 -1.75
C ASP A 46 10.15 5.99 -0.29
N GLU A 47 11.35 6.20 0.25
CA GLU A 47 11.65 5.93 1.66
C GLU A 47 10.78 6.78 2.60
N ALA A 48 10.57 8.07 2.30
CA ALA A 48 9.73 8.94 3.12
C ALA A 48 8.24 8.53 3.05
N ILE A 49 7.79 8.01 1.91
CA ILE A 49 6.43 7.47 1.76
C ILE A 49 6.28 6.18 2.55
N VAL A 50 7.24 5.26 2.48
CA VAL A 50 7.25 4.02 3.28
C VAL A 50 7.17 4.35 4.77
N GLU A 51 7.95 5.32 5.25
CA GLU A 51 7.86 5.77 6.64
C GLU A 51 6.50 6.36 7.00
N ALA A 52 5.89 7.13 6.09
CA ALA A 52 4.54 7.66 6.29
C ALA A 52 3.49 6.55 6.39
N LEU A 53 3.59 5.50 5.57
CA LEU A 53 2.71 4.34 5.59
C LEU A 53 2.85 3.54 6.89
N LEU A 54 4.07 3.36 7.41
CA LEU A 54 4.31 2.68 8.68
C LEU A 54 3.84 3.50 9.88
N THR A 55 4.09 4.81 9.86
CA THR A 55 3.66 5.74 10.92
C THR A 55 2.14 5.90 10.94
N HIS A 56 1.51 5.87 9.76
CA HIS A 56 0.08 6.02 9.59
C HIS A 56 -0.50 4.88 8.74
N PRO A 57 -0.71 3.69 9.31
CA PRO A 57 -1.18 2.51 8.55
C PRO A 57 -2.51 2.69 7.83
N LYS A 58 -3.34 3.65 8.27
CA LYS A 58 -4.56 4.06 7.56
C LYS A 58 -4.33 4.60 6.15
N LEU A 59 -3.12 5.07 5.86
CA LEU A 59 -2.70 5.51 4.54
C LEU A 59 -2.48 4.34 3.59
N ILE A 60 -2.32 3.11 4.06
CA ILE A 60 -2.15 1.94 3.19
C ILE A 60 -3.48 1.62 2.51
N GLU A 61 -3.47 1.58 1.18
CA GLU A 61 -4.64 1.23 0.37
C GLU A 61 -5.07 -0.22 0.63
N ARG A 62 -6.38 -0.47 0.65
CA ARG A 62 -6.96 -1.78 0.97
C ARG A 62 -8.22 -2.05 0.13
N PRO A 63 -8.54 -3.32 -0.17
CA PRO A 63 -7.82 -4.53 0.26
C PRO A 63 -6.54 -4.79 -0.54
N ILE A 64 -5.52 -5.33 0.11
CA ILE A 64 -4.35 -5.93 -0.54
C ILE A 64 -4.51 -7.44 -0.43
N VAL A 65 -4.44 -8.12 -1.57
CA VAL A 65 -4.54 -9.57 -1.66
C VAL A 65 -3.20 -10.13 -2.12
N ILE A 66 -2.67 -11.09 -1.37
CA ILE A 66 -1.41 -11.76 -1.66
C ILE A 66 -1.72 -13.22 -2.02
N ASN A 67 -1.16 -13.69 -3.14
CA ASN A 67 -1.21 -15.10 -3.52
C ASN A 67 0.14 -15.55 -4.06
N ASN A 68 0.82 -16.42 -3.30
CA ASN A 68 2.18 -16.88 -3.59
C ASN A 68 3.14 -15.70 -3.79
N ASN A 69 3.66 -15.53 -5.01
CA ASN A 69 4.63 -14.51 -5.39
C ASN A 69 4.00 -13.30 -6.10
N ASN A 70 2.68 -13.11 -5.99
CA ASN A 70 2.00 -11.96 -6.56
C ASN A 70 1.19 -11.25 -5.47
N ALA A 71 0.96 -9.94 -5.64
CA ALA A 71 -0.01 -9.19 -4.87
C ALA A 71 -0.85 -8.27 -5.78
N VAL A 72 -2.06 -7.92 -5.33
CA VAL A 72 -2.90 -6.90 -6.02
C VAL A 72 -3.62 -6.00 -5.03
N ILE A 73 -3.86 -4.75 -5.45
CA ILE A 73 -4.80 -3.84 -4.79
C ILE A 73 -6.20 -4.13 -5.34
N GLY A 74 -7.09 -4.64 -4.49
CA GLY A 74 -8.45 -5.04 -4.87
C GLY A 74 -9.43 -3.88 -5.05
N ARG A 75 -9.02 -2.83 -5.76
CA ARG A 75 -9.87 -1.71 -6.18
C ARG A 75 -9.60 -1.38 -7.66
N PRO A 76 -10.47 -1.80 -8.58
CA PRO A 76 -11.77 -2.47 -8.36
C PRO A 76 -11.63 -3.92 -7.85
N PRO A 77 -12.67 -4.48 -7.18
CA PRO A 77 -12.63 -5.82 -6.61
C PRO A 77 -12.39 -6.92 -7.64
N ASP A 78 -12.72 -6.69 -8.92
CA ASP A 78 -12.47 -7.64 -10.00
C ASP A 78 -10.98 -7.93 -10.23
N VAL A 79 -10.08 -7.02 -9.83
CA VAL A 79 -8.62 -7.24 -9.89
C VAL A 79 -8.21 -8.41 -8.98
N ILE A 80 -8.94 -8.66 -7.91
CA ILE A 80 -8.68 -9.83 -7.04
C ILE A 80 -8.82 -11.14 -7.85
N LYS A 81 -9.70 -11.18 -8.86
CA LYS A 81 -9.91 -12.38 -9.68
C LYS A 81 -8.72 -12.73 -10.58
N THR A 82 -7.80 -11.80 -10.82
CA THR A 82 -6.65 -12.03 -11.71
C THR A 82 -5.51 -12.78 -11.04
N ILE A 83 -5.54 -12.87 -9.70
CA ILE A 83 -4.45 -13.42 -8.88
C ILE A 83 -4.83 -14.70 -8.14
N ILE A 84 -6.12 -15.05 -8.09
CA ILE A 84 -6.67 -16.19 -7.34
C ILE A 84 -6.63 -17.49 -8.14
#